data_AF-A0A2G9Q6T4-F1
#
_entry.id   AF-A0A2G9Q6T4-F1
#
_cell.length_a   1.000
_cell.length_b   1.000
_cell.length_c   1.000
_cell.angle_alpha   90.00
_cell.angle_beta   90.00
_cell.angle_gamma   90.00
#
_symmetry.space_group_name_H-M   'P 1'
#
loop_
_entity.id
_entity.type
_entity.pdbx_description
1 polymer ?
#
loop_
_entity_poly.entity_id
_entity_poly.type
_entity_poly.pdbx_seq_one_letter_code
_entity_poly.pdbx_strand_id
1 'polypeptide(L)'
;MAHNDYYPFDGEHGTLAHAFAPGTGIGGDAHFDEDETWTSRSKGYNLFLVAAHEFGHALGLSHSNDPSALMYPTYHFTEPSEFHLPDDEIRGIQSLYGAKEVPVATQPPSTRSSCKPITFDAVTTLRGEMLFFTNK
;
A
#
# COMPACT_ATOMS: atom_id res chain seq x y z
N MET A 1 -4.71 3.88 22.59
CA MET A 1 -4.06 4.36 23.84
C MET A 1 -2.96 5.42 23.58
N ALA A 2 -2.65 6.29 24.54
CA ALA A 2 -1.59 7.30 24.38
C ALA A 2 -0.18 6.69 24.55
N HIS A 3 0.72 6.90 23.58
CA HIS A 3 2.06 6.30 23.54
C HIS A 3 3.18 7.32 23.29
N ASN A 4 3.02 8.53 23.85
CA ASN A 4 4.08 9.55 24.02
C ASN A 4 4.62 10.21 22.73
N ASP A 5 3.81 10.29 21.67
CA ASP A 5 4.13 11.01 20.43
C ASP A 5 3.10 12.10 20.03
N TYR A 6 2.13 12.38 20.91
CA TYR A 6 0.97 13.27 20.72
C TYR A 6 -0.11 12.79 19.73
N TYR A 7 0.01 11.58 19.17
CA TYR A 7 -0.96 10.95 18.27
C TYR A 7 -1.50 9.65 18.89
N PRO A 8 -2.44 9.74 19.86
CA PRO A 8 -2.95 8.53 20.52
C PRO A 8 -3.80 7.67 19.57
N PHE A 9 -3.65 6.35 19.67
CA PHE A 9 -4.56 5.42 19.01
C PHE A 9 -5.95 5.37 19.68
N ASP A 10 -6.94 4.86 18.95
CA ASP A 10 -8.36 4.87 19.27
C ASP A 10 -8.94 3.54 19.80
N GLY A 11 -8.14 2.46 19.87
CA GLY A 11 -8.58 1.17 20.38
C GLY A 11 -8.82 0.17 19.25
N GLU A 12 -9.67 -0.84 19.46
CA GLU A 12 -9.98 -1.80 18.40
C GLU A 12 -10.60 -1.11 17.16
N HIS A 13 -10.07 -1.43 15.98
CA HIS A 13 -10.40 -0.86 14.67
C HIS A 13 -9.96 0.60 14.50
N GLY A 14 -10.44 1.27 13.44
CA GLY A 14 -10.11 2.68 13.23
C GLY A 14 -8.65 2.85 12.79
N THR A 15 -7.83 3.45 13.67
CA THR A 15 -6.43 3.76 13.38
C THR A 15 -5.55 2.55 13.68
N LEU A 16 -5.21 1.79 12.63
CA LEU A 16 -4.43 0.56 12.78
C LEU A 16 -2.96 0.84 13.18
N ALA A 17 -2.39 1.88 12.58
CA ALA A 17 -0.99 2.23 12.71
C ALA A 17 -0.77 3.66 12.19
N HIS A 18 0.39 4.23 12.49
CA HIS A 18 0.89 5.42 11.82
C HIS A 18 2.42 5.42 11.77
N ALA A 19 2.97 6.17 10.81
CA ALA A 19 4.40 6.42 10.73
C ALA A 19 4.72 7.89 10.44
N PHE A 20 5.92 8.30 10.87
CA PHE A 20 6.44 9.64 10.66
C PHE A 20 7.33 9.66 9.42
N ALA A 21 7.21 10.71 8.61
CA ALA A 21 8.09 10.94 7.46
C ALA A 21 9.58 10.98 7.87
N PRO A 22 10.53 10.77 6.92
CA PRO A 22 11.96 10.78 7.19
C PRO A 22 12.41 12.03 7.94
N GLY A 23 13.20 11.87 9.01
CA GLY A 23 13.70 12.99 9.79
C GLY A 23 14.55 12.57 10.98
N THR A 24 14.97 13.55 11.79
CA THR A 24 15.66 13.31 13.06
C THR A 24 14.66 13.10 14.20
N GLY A 25 15.10 12.47 15.31
CA GLY A 25 14.20 12.19 16.43
C GLY A 25 13.32 10.99 16.10
N ILE A 26 12.00 11.16 16.14
CA ILE A 26 11.02 10.11 15.79
C ILE A 26 10.75 9.99 14.28
N GLY A 27 11.47 10.75 13.44
CA GLY A 27 11.28 10.69 11.99
C GLY A 27 11.66 9.31 11.45
N GLY A 28 10.76 8.69 10.71
CA GLY A 28 10.89 7.31 10.24
C GLY A 28 10.37 6.24 11.21
N ASP A 29 9.96 6.61 12.43
CA ASP A 29 9.34 5.67 13.36
C ASP A 29 7.95 5.26 12.86
N ALA A 30 7.57 4.01 13.13
CA ALA A 30 6.25 3.45 12.85
C ALA A 30 5.69 2.84 14.14
N HIS A 31 4.45 3.20 14.48
CA HIS A 31 3.73 2.69 15.63
C HIS A 31 2.51 1.91 15.15
N PHE A 32 2.20 0.81 15.83
CA PHE A 32 1.08 -0.07 15.53
C PHE A 32 0.19 -0.13 16.76
N ASP A 33 -1.13 -0.05 16.59
CA ASP A 33 -2.04 -0.15 17.72
C ASP A 33 -2.07 -1.58 18.26
N GLU A 34 -1.65 -1.77 19.51
CA GLU A 34 -1.64 -3.09 20.17
C GLU A 34 -3.05 -3.56 20.54
N ASP A 35 -4.04 -2.65 20.53
CA ASP A 35 -5.45 -3.02 20.72
C ASP A 35 -5.99 -3.82 19.51
N GLU A 36 -5.26 -3.83 18.37
CA GLU A 36 -5.65 -4.59 17.19
C GLU A 36 -5.28 -6.07 17.22
N THR A 37 -6.12 -6.90 16.60
CA THR A 37 -5.79 -8.33 16.40
C THR A 37 -4.88 -8.51 15.19
N TRP A 38 -3.57 -8.41 15.43
CA TRP A 38 -2.52 -8.65 14.44
C TRP A 38 -2.41 -10.12 14.03
N THR A 39 -2.43 -10.38 12.72
CA THR A 39 -2.22 -11.74 12.19
C THR A 39 -1.31 -11.77 10.97
N SER A 40 -0.95 -12.98 10.55
CA SER A 40 -0.25 -13.26 9.29
C SER A 40 -1.16 -13.78 8.20
N ARG A 41 -2.48 -13.80 8.44
CA ARG A 41 -3.51 -14.33 7.51
C ARG A 41 -4.64 -13.31 7.35
N SER A 42 -5.81 -13.78 6.92
CA SER A 42 -6.96 -12.94 6.57
C SER A 42 -7.91 -12.60 7.72
N LYS A 43 -7.78 -13.23 8.89
CA LYS A 43 -8.63 -12.92 10.06
C LYS A 43 -7.95 -11.83 10.89
N GLY A 44 -8.60 -10.70 11.13
CA GLY A 44 -7.97 -9.54 11.75
C GLY A 44 -7.16 -8.71 10.75
N TYR A 45 -6.18 -7.96 11.24
CA TYR A 45 -5.33 -7.11 10.42
C TYR A 45 -4.00 -7.79 10.12
N ASN A 46 -3.64 -7.86 8.85
CA ASN A 46 -2.41 -8.50 8.46
C ASN A 46 -1.22 -7.56 8.73
N LEU A 47 -0.38 -7.93 9.71
CA LEU A 47 0.73 -7.08 10.16
C LEU A 47 1.71 -6.76 9.02
N PHE A 48 1.94 -7.70 8.10
CA PHE A 48 2.83 -7.48 6.97
C PHE A 48 2.30 -6.38 6.04
N LEU A 49 0.99 -6.38 5.72
CA LEU A 49 0.41 -5.36 4.84
C LEU A 49 0.43 -3.98 5.48
N VAL A 50 0.03 -3.88 6.75
CA VAL A 50 0.02 -2.59 7.47
C VAL A 50 1.45 -2.08 7.64
N ALA A 51 2.40 -2.94 8.03
CA ALA A 51 3.79 -2.53 8.14
C ALA A 51 4.39 -2.09 6.79
N ALA A 52 4.04 -2.75 5.69
CA ALA A 52 4.50 -2.32 4.37
C ALA A 52 3.99 -0.92 4.00
N HIS A 53 2.74 -0.59 4.37
CA HIS A 53 2.17 0.74 4.21
C HIS A 53 2.91 1.78 5.07
N GLU A 54 3.05 1.52 6.37
CA GLU A 54 3.72 2.45 7.30
C GLU A 54 5.19 2.68 6.95
N PHE A 55 5.89 1.64 6.48
CA PHE A 55 7.26 1.81 5.99
C PHE A 55 7.33 2.64 4.71
N GLY A 56 6.29 2.66 3.89
CA GLY A 56 6.18 3.62 2.79
C GLY A 56 6.21 5.07 3.31
N HIS A 57 5.44 5.38 4.35
CA HIS A 57 5.48 6.69 5.02
C HIS A 57 6.82 6.99 5.66
N ALA A 58 7.41 6.03 6.38
CA ALA A 58 8.73 6.17 6.98
C ALA A 58 9.84 6.45 5.94
N LEU A 59 9.64 5.99 4.71
CA LEU A 59 10.49 6.27 3.54
C LEU A 59 10.06 7.51 2.73
N GLY A 60 9.04 8.24 3.17
CA GLY A 60 8.64 9.52 2.59
C GLY A 60 7.57 9.45 1.50
N LEU A 61 6.93 8.30 1.30
CA LEU A 61 5.73 8.22 0.45
C LEU A 61 4.54 8.83 1.18
N SER A 62 3.71 9.57 0.44
CA SER A 62 2.38 10.01 0.91
C SER A 62 1.32 9.01 0.45
N HIS A 63 0.10 9.15 0.99
CA HIS A 63 -1.03 8.35 0.51
C HIS A 63 -1.24 8.49 -1.00
N SER A 64 -1.59 7.38 -1.64
CA SER A 64 -2.06 7.35 -3.03
C SER A 64 -3.57 7.53 -3.09
N ASN A 65 -4.05 8.11 -4.20
CA ASN A 65 -5.48 8.16 -4.51
C ASN A 65 -5.96 6.92 -5.28
N ASP A 66 -5.04 6.02 -5.65
CA ASP A 66 -5.35 4.76 -6.32
C ASP A 66 -5.80 3.71 -5.28
N PRO A 67 -7.06 3.23 -5.31
CA PRO A 67 -7.56 2.24 -4.36
C PRO A 67 -6.86 0.87 -4.40
N SER A 68 -6.07 0.60 -5.43
CA SER A 68 -5.28 -0.63 -5.58
C SER A 68 -3.84 -0.49 -5.05
N ALA A 69 -3.42 0.74 -4.73
CA ALA A 69 -2.08 1.04 -4.25
C ALA A 69 -1.91 0.59 -2.79
N LEU A 70 -0.71 0.13 -2.44
CA LEU A 70 -0.36 -0.19 -1.05
C LEU A 70 -0.52 1.04 -0.15
N MET A 71 -0.15 2.23 -0.65
CA MET A 71 -0.25 3.51 0.05
C MET A 71 -1.65 4.11 0.02
N TYR A 72 -2.69 3.37 -0.37
CA TYR A 72 -4.07 3.83 -0.21
C TYR A 72 -4.43 3.91 1.29
N PRO A 73 -5.08 4.98 1.78
CA PRO A 73 -5.26 5.23 3.22
C PRO A 73 -6.23 4.28 3.93
N THR A 74 -6.85 3.33 3.23
CA THR A 74 -7.78 2.36 3.84
C THR A 74 -7.26 0.96 3.64
N TYR A 75 -7.22 0.20 4.74
CA TYR A 75 -6.76 -1.19 4.72
C TYR A 75 -7.56 -2.05 3.74
N HIS A 76 -6.81 -2.76 2.88
CA HIS A 76 -7.33 -3.81 2.02
C HIS A 76 -6.48 -5.07 2.21
N PHE A 77 -7.13 -6.21 2.44
CA PHE A 77 -6.41 -7.48 2.55
C PHE A 77 -6.04 -8.01 1.16
N THR A 78 -4.75 -8.19 0.94
CA THR A 78 -4.18 -8.95 -0.19
C THR A 78 -3.42 -10.14 0.39
N GLU A 79 -3.57 -11.33 -0.20
CA GLU A 79 -2.87 -12.51 0.29
C GLU A 79 -1.34 -12.29 0.22
N PRO A 80 -0.59 -12.38 1.32
CA PRO A 80 0.85 -12.08 1.30
C PRO A 80 1.67 -12.93 0.32
N SER A 81 1.22 -14.14 -0.03
CA SER A 81 1.89 -14.97 -1.06
C SER A 81 1.70 -14.46 -2.48
N GLU A 82 0.71 -13.60 -2.72
CA GLU A 82 0.42 -12.98 -4.01
C GLU A 82 0.88 -11.51 -4.05
N PHE A 83 1.36 -10.99 -2.92
CA PHE A 83 1.76 -9.59 -2.78
C PHE A 83 2.97 -9.27 -3.65
N HIS A 84 2.79 -8.27 -4.51
CA HIS A 84 3.84 -7.59 -5.24
C HIS A 84 3.68 -6.09 -5.00
N LEU A 85 4.79 -5.37 -4.88
CA LEU A 85 4.73 -3.92 -4.72
C LEU A 85 4.06 -3.31 -5.97
N PRO A 86 2.94 -2.57 -5.84
CA PRO A 86 2.27 -2.03 -7.00
C PRO A 86 3.13 -1.00 -7.73
N ASP A 87 2.80 -0.82 -9.00
CA ASP A 87 3.53 0.01 -9.94
C ASP A 87 3.60 1.49 -9.49
N ASP A 88 2.62 1.94 -8.70
CA ASP A 88 2.56 3.29 -8.13
C ASP A 88 3.62 3.48 -7.04
N GLU A 89 3.71 2.55 -6.09
CA GLU A 89 4.75 2.56 -5.05
C GLU A 89 6.15 2.43 -5.62
N ILE A 90 6.34 1.58 -6.65
CA ILE A 90 7.64 1.46 -7.33
C ILE A 90 8.07 2.80 -7.89
N ARG A 91 7.18 3.50 -8.61
CA ARG A 91 7.49 4.84 -9.15
C ARG A 91 7.71 5.86 -8.05
N GLY A 92 6.86 5.85 -7.02
CA GLY A 92 6.94 6.74 -5.88
C GLY A 92 8.30 6.63 -5.19
N ILE A 93 8.70 5.42 -4.80
CA ILE A 93 9.94 5.21 -4.05
C ILE A 93 11.18 5.48 -4.91
N GLN A 94 11.14 5.12 -6.20
CA GLN A 94 12.23 5.40 -7.13
C GLN A 94 12.36 6.89 -7.45
N SER A 95 11.29 7.68 -7.34
CA SER A 95 11.38 9.14 -7.50
C SER A 95 12.15 9.81 -6.35
N LEU A 96 12.15 9.19 -5.16
CA LEU A 96 12.86 9.68 -3.97
C LEU A 96 14.31 9.18 -3.90
N TYR A 97 14.53 7.91 -4.22
CA TYR A 97 15.82 7.24 -3.97
C TYR A 97 16.54 6.73 -5.24
N GLY A 98 15.91 6.87 -6.40
CA GLY A 98 16.39 6.31 -7.65
C GLY A 98 16.01 4.83 -7.83
N ALA A 99 16.13 4.34 -9.07
CA ALA A 99 15.99 2.92 -9.35
C ALA A 99 17.23 2.16 -8.87
N LYS A 100 17.03 0.93 -8.40
CA LYS A 100 18.14 0.02 -8.11
C LYS A 100 18.96 -0.16 -9.38
N GLU A 101 20.27 0.04 -9.32
CA GLU A 101 21.16 -0.29 -10.43
C GLU A 101 21.11 -1.80 -10.66
N VAL A 102 20.42 -2.21 -11.72
CA VAL A 102 20.50 -3.55 -12.26
C VAL A 102 21.57 -3.51 -13.34
N PRO A 103 22.58 -4.41 -13.35
CA PRO A 103 23.51 -4.52 -14.47
C PRO A 103 22.71 -4.62 -15.77
N VAL A 104 22.89 -3.64 -16.65
CA VAL A 104 22.04 -3.42 -17.83
C VAL A 104 22.16 -4.61 -18.79
N ALA A 105 21.20 -5.52 -18.75
CA ALA A 105 20.79 -6.22 -19.95
C ALA A 105 19.92 -5.24 -20.74
N THR A 106 20.41 -4.80 -21.90
CA THR A 106 19.76 -3.90 -22.84
C THR A 106 18.26 -4.15 -22.97
N GLN A 107 17.43 -3.36 -22.30
CA GLN A 107 16.03 -3.21 -22.68
C GLN A 107 15.87 -1.87 -23.42
N PRO A 108 15.19 -1.87 -24.59
CA PRO A 108 14.95 -0.65 -25.35
C PRO A 108 14.08 0.34 -24.56
N PRO A 109 14.15 1.65 -24.87
CA PRO A 109 13.38 2.66 -24.18
C PRO A 109 11.87 2.39 -24.35
N SER A 110 11.21 2.03 -23.25
CA SER A 110 9.76 1.91 -23.20
C SER A 110 9.14 3.30 -23.19
N THR A 111 8.71 3.77 -24.36
CA THR A 111 7.80 4.90 -24.47
C THR A 111 6.44 4.49 -23.92
N ARG A 112 6.13 4.84 -22.65
CA ARG A 112 4.79 4.63 -22.09
C ARG A 112 3.82 5.65 -22.70
N SER A 113 3.16 5.26 -23.78
CA SER A 113 1.81 5.74 -24.07
C SER A 113 0.89 4.55 -23.87
N SER A 114 -0.08 4.66 -22.95
CA SER A 114 -0.98 3.55 -22.66
C SER A 114 -2.37 4.08 -22.36
N CYS A 115 -3.09 4.46 -23.40
CA CYS A 115 -4.50 4.08 -23.47
C CYS A 115 -4.55 2.64 -23.97
N LYS A 116 -4.36 1.67 -23.07
CA LYS A 116 -4.72 0.28 -23.39
C LYS A 116 -6.25 0.21 -23.48
N PRO A 117 -6.82 -0.45 -24.49
CA PRO A 117 -8.26 -0.68 -24.52
C PRO A 117 -8.69 -1.45 -23.27
N ILE A 118 -9.82 -1.05 -22.67
CA ILE A 118 -10.37 -1.71 -21.50
C ILE A 118 -10.84 -3.10 -21.92
N THR A 119 -10.30 -4.13 -21.26
CA THR A 119 -10.70 -5.54 -21.43
C THR A 119 -11.25 -6.06 -20.11
N PHE A 120 -12.26 -6.92 -20.17
CA PHE A 120 -12.88 -7.51 -18.99
C PHE A 120 -12.73 -9.03 -19.03
N ASP A 121 -12.48 -9.62 -17.86
CA ASP A 121 -12.39 -11.08 -17.69
C ASP A 121 -13.79 -11.69 -17.53
N ALA A 122 -14.71 -10.98 -16.88
CA ALA A 122 -16.11 -11.38 -16.74
C ALA A 122 -17.04 -10.17 -16.64
N VAL A 123 -18.31 -10.36 -17.01
CA VAL A 123 -19.39 -9.39 -16.84
C VAL A 123 -20.64 -10.11 -16.35
N THR A 124 -21.31 -9.58 -15.33
CA THR A 124 -22.59 -10.11 -14.82
C THR A 124 -23.54 -9.01 -14.41
N THR A 125 -24.81 -9.36 -14.12
CA THR A 125 -25.79 -8.44 -13.54
C THR A 125 -26.17 -8.85 -12.12
N LEU A 126 -26.23 -7.89 -11.20
CA LEU A 126 -26.69 -8.10 -9.82
C LEU A 126 -27.67 -6.99 -9.44
N ARG A 127 -28.91 -7.37 -9.11
CA ARG A 127 -29.98 -6.42 -8.71
C ARG A 127 -30.23 -5.26 -9.70
N GLY A 128 -29.99 -5.50 -10.99
CA GLY A 128 -30.16 -4.49 -12.05
C GLY A 128 -28.90 -3.67 -12.37
N GLU A 129 -27.81 -3.86 -11.62
CA GLU A 129 -26.51 -3.25 -11.89
C GLU A 129 -25.63 -4.20 -12.71
N MET A 130 -24.82 -3.66 -13.63
CA MET A 130 -23.79 -4.44 -14.33
C MET A 130 -22.47 -4.36 -13.56
N LEU A 131 -21.89 -5.53 -13.29
CA LEU A 131 -20.59 -5.68 -12.66
C LEU A 131 -19.60 -6.18 -13.71
N PHE A 132 -18.49 -5.47 -13.84
CA PHE A 132 -17.37 -5.80 -14.71
C PHE A 132 -16.19 -6.24 -13.85
N PHE A 133 -15.54 -7.35 -14.22
CA PHE A 133 -14.39 -7.88 -13.49
C PHE A 133 -13.15 -7.81 -14.38
N THR A 134 -12.07 -7.30 -13.81
CA THR A 134 -10.71 -7.37 -14.37
C THR A 134 -9.81 -8.01 -13.32
N ASN A 135 -8.70 -8.61 -13.75
CA ASN A 135 -7.71 -9.19 -12.83
C ASN A 135 -7.32 -8.20 -11.72
N LYS A 136 -7.06 -8.79 -10.54
CA LYS A 136 -6.49 -8.11 -9.36
C LYS A 136 -5.00 -7.86 -9.56
#